data_AF-A0A3N5AZF6-F1
#
_entry.id   AF-A0A3N5AZF6-F1
#
_cell.length_a   1.000
_cell.length_b   1.000
_cell.length_c   1.000
_cell.angle_alpha   90.00
_cell.angle_beta   90.00
_cell.angle_gamma   90.00
#
_symmetry.space_group_name_H-M   'P 1'
#
loop_
_entity.id
_entity.type
_entity.pdbx_description
1 polymer ?
#
loop_
_entity_poly.entity_id
_entity_poly.type
_entity_poly.pdbx_seq_one_letter_code
_entity_poly.pdbx_strand_id
1 'polypeptide(L)' 'MGFDGIRPGDRVTVSWPGGAKPAEGYCSGGVVVQMTERLVAIRAPEGYCFCVTKNQVAAGASLFAVKKGGGGR' A
#
# COMPACT_ATOMS: atom_id res chain seq x y z
N MET A 1 5.98 -13.38 -4.42
CA MET A 1 4.92 -12.45 -3.96
C MET A 1 5.59 -11.34 -3.17
N GLY A 2 5.97 -10.26 -3.85
CA GLY A 2 6.62 -9.09 -3.25
C GLY A 2 5.88 -7.80 -3.63
N PHE A 3 6.50 -6.66 -3.33
CA PHE A 3 6.02 -5.33 -3.74
C PHE A 3 6.34 -5.04 -5.23
N ASP A 4 6.29 -6.06 -6.07
CA ASP A 4 6.78 -6.02 -7.45
C ASP A 4 5.93 -5.05 -8.29
N GLY A 5 6.59 -4.15 -9.02
CA GLY A 5 5.91 -3.16 -9.85
C GLY A 5 5.38 -1.92 -9.11
N ILE A 6 5.64 -1.79 -7.80
CA ILE A 6 5.33 -0.60 -7.00
C ILE A 6 6.61 0.22 -6.78
N ARG A 7 6.51 1.55 -6.82
CA ARG A 7 7.62 2.48 -6.58
C ARG A 7 7.19 3.65 -5.68
N PRO A 8 8.14 4.33 -4.99
CA PRO A 8 7.86 5.61 -4.37
C PRO A 8 7.23 6.60 -5.35
N GLY A 9 6.16 7.28 -4.92
CA GLY A 9 5.33 8.16 -5.73
C GLY A 9 4.08 7.50 -6.33
N ASP A 10 4.01 6.17 -6.36
CA ASP A 10 2.82 5.48 -6.85
C ASP A 10 1.66 5.62 -5.87
N ARG A 11 0.46 5.85 -6.41
CA ARG A 11 -0.76 5.72 -5.64
C ARG A 11 -1.16 4.25 -5.60
N VAL A 12 -1.39 3.73 -4.40
CA VAL A 12 -1.71 2.31 -4.17
C VAL A 12 -3.01 2.16 -3.39
N THR A 13 -3.70 1.05 -3.63
CA THR A 13 -4.81 0.55 -2.82
C THR A 13 -4.32 -0.65 -2.03
N VAL A 14 -4.66 -0.69 -0.74
CA VAL A 14 -4.36 -1.81 0.16
C VAL A 14 -5.64 -2.56 0.47
N SER A 15 -5.65 -3.85 0.15
CA SER A 15 -6.69 -4.78 0.55
C SER A 15 -6.19 -5.59 1.74
N TRP A 16 -6.96 -5.59 2.83
CA TRP A 16 -6.68 -6.38 4.03
C TRP A 16 -7.67 -7.55 4.06
N PRO A 17 -7.23 -8.81 4.22
CA PRO A 17 -8.15 -9.92 4.37
C PRO A 17 -8.98 -9.73 5.64
N GLY A 18 -10.24 -10.17 5.62
CA GLY A 18 -11.18 -10.00 6.72
C GLY A 18 -10.58 -10.51 8.05
N GLY A 19 -10.54 -9.64 9.06
CA GLY A 19 -9.93 -9.93 10.37
C GLY A 19 -8.47 -9.50 10.53
N ALA A 20 -7.75 -9.22 9.44
CA ALA A 20 -6.36 -8.74 9.47
C ALA A 20 -6.23 -7.21 9.30
N LYS A 21 -7.36 -6.49 9.15
CA LYS A 21 -7.34 -5.02 9.23
C LYS A 21 -6.81 -4.65 10.61
N PRO A 22 -5.70 -3.92 10.73
CA PRO A 22 -5.20 -3.53 12.04
C PRO A 22 -6.29 -2.77 12.78
N ALA A 23 -6.46 -3.06 14.07
CA ALA A 23 -7.49 -2.46 14.91
C ALA A 23 -7.47 -0.92 14.88
N GLU A 24 -6.33 -0.35 14.48
CA GLU A 24 -6.01 1.07 14.32
C GLU A 24 -6.76 1.78 13.17
N GLY A 25 -7.52 1.06 12.32
CA GLY A 25 -8.36 1.72 11.33
C GLY A 25 -7.62 2.25 10.11
N TYR A 26 -6.45 1.69 9.78
CA TYR A 26 -5.67 2.11 8.61
C TYR A 26 -6.52 2.21 7.34
N CYS A 27 -6.19 3.23 6.55
CA CYS A 27 -6.82 3.49 5.27
C CYS A 27 -6.56 2.37 4.26
N SER A 28 -7.47 2.26 3.30
CA SER A 28 -7.41 1.30 2.20
C SER A 28 -6.48 1.74 1.07
N GLY A 29 -5.60 2.73 1.28
CA GLY A 29 -4.69 3.21 0.25
C GLY A 29 -4.01 4.53 0.58
N GLY A 30 -3.16 4.98 -0.35
CA GLY A 30 -2.39 6.21 -0.23
C GLY A 30 -1.29 6.30 -1.28
N VAL A 31 -0.29 7.14 -1.04
CA VAL A 31 0.88 7.29 -1.91
C VAL A 31 2.09 6.64 -1.25
N VAL A 32 2.82 5.82 -1.99
CA VAL A 32 4.06 5.21 -1.49
C VAL A 32 5.11 6.30 -1.28
N VAL A 33 5.61 6.43 -0.05
CA VAL A 33 6.65 7.40 0.29
C VAL A 33 8.02 6.77 0.40
N GLN A 34 8.09 5.51 0.84
CA GLN A 34 9.34 4.79 0.98
C GLN A 34 9.10 3.29 0.81
N MET A 35 10.10 2.62 0.25
CA MET A 35 10.14 1.18 0.15
C MET A 35 11.45 0.67 0.74
N THR A 36 11.36 -0.47 1.41
CA THR A 36 12.52 -1.23 1.88
C THR A 36 12.32 -2.68 1.44
N GLU A 37 13.32 -3.52 1.70
CA GLU A 37 13.18 -4.94 1.45
C GLU A 37 12.07 -5.61 2.29
N ARG A 38 11.63 -5.01 3.40
CA ARG A 38 10.71 -5.65 4.36
C ARG A 38 9.35 -5.00 4.45
N LEU A 39 9.24 -3.72 4.09
CA LEU A 39 8.00 -2.94 4.20
C LEU A 39 7.90 -1.84 3.14
N VAL A 40 6.68 -1.39 2.93
CA VAL A 40 6.31 -0.20 2.16
C VAL A 40 5.63 0.78 3.11
N ALA A 41 6.13 2.02 3.15
CA ALA A 41 5.49 3.11 3.86
C ALA A 41 4.58 3.88 2.91
N ILE A 42 3.35 4.12 3.34
CA ILE A 42 2.28 4.73 2.56
C ILE A 42 1.76 5.93 3.33
N ARG A 43 1.72 7.09 2.66
CA ARG A 43 1.06 8.28 3.19
C ARG A 43 -0.43 8.23 2.85
N ALA A 44 -1.25 8.16 3.89
CA ALA A 44 -2.70 8.19 3.79
C ALA A 44 -3.18 9.59 3.36
N PRO A 45 -4.37 9.71 2.73
CA PRO A 45 -4.96 11.00 2.40
C PRO A 45 -5.10 11.95 3.61
N GLU A 46 -5.31 11.40 4.79
CA GLU A 46 -5.47 12.10 6.07
C GLU A 46 -4.12 12.62 6.62
N GLY A 47 -3.01 12.35 5.94
CA GLY A 47 -1.71 12.95 6.19
C GLY A 47 -0.75 12.12 7.04
N TYR A 48 -1.24 11.10 7.74
CA TYR A 48 -0.40 10.16 8.49
C TYR A 48 0.23 9.09 7.56
N CYS A 49 1.28 8.44 8.04
CA CYS A 49 1.91 7.32 7.35
C CYS A 49 1.60 6.00 8.06
N PHE A 50 1.36 4.96 7.28
CA PHE A 50 1.28 3.58 7.78
C PHE A 50 2.12 2.66 6.91
N CYS A 51 2.48 1.51 7.47
CA CYS A 51 3.35 0.56 6.80
C CYS A 51 2.60 -0.73 6.45
N VAL A 52 2.90 -1.27 5.27
CA VAL A 52 2.53 -2.64 4.90
C VAL A 52 3.82 -3.47 4.82
N THR A 53 3.88 -4.50 5.64
CA THR A 53 5.06 -5.38 5.76
C THR A 53 4.91 -6.62 4.89
N LYS A 54 6.02 -7.25 4.51
CA LYS A 54 5.99 -8.55 3.82
C LYS A 54 5.26 -9.63 4.60
N ASN A 55 5.31 -9.59 5.93
CA ASN A 55 4.58 -10.54 6.78
C ASN A 55 3.06 -10.36 6.64
N GLN A 56 2.58 -9.12 6.58
CA GLN A 56 1.16 -8.85 6.31
C GLN A 56 0.76 -9.30 4.90
N VAL A 57 1.63 -9.12 3.91
CA VAL A 57 1.40 -9.63 2.55
C VAL A 57 1.33 -11.15 2.53
N ALA A 58 2.24 -11.83 3.24
CA ALA A 58 2.21 -13.28 3.40
C ALA A 58 0.96 -13.77 4.15
N ALA A 59 0.41 -12.95 5.06
CA ALA A 59 -0.85 -13.20 5.74
C ALA A 59 -2.10 -12.85 4.88
N GLY A 60 -1.91 -12.41 3.64
CA GLY A 60 -2.98 -12.18 2.65
C GLY A 60 -3.27 -10.72 2.34
N ALA A 61 -2.57 -9.76 2.93
CA ALA A 61 -2.68 -8.36 2.52
C ALA A 61 -2.19 -8.20 1.07
N SER A 62 -2.85 -7.34 0.31
CA SER A 62 -2.50 -7.09 -1.09
C SER A 62 -2.37 -5.61 -1.37
N LEU A 63 -1.36 -5.24 -2.15
CA LEU A 63 -1.11 -3.88 -2.61
C LEU A 63 -1.23 -3.82 -4.12
N PHE A 64 -1.99 -2.86 -4.62
CA PHE A 64 -2.21 -2.66 -6.04
C PHE A 64 -1.87 -1.23 -6.42
N ALA A 65 -0.94 -1.03 -7.35
CA ALA A 65 -0.72 0.28 -7.96
C ALA A 65 -1.96 0.68 -8.76
N VAL A 66 -2.51 1.86 -8.45
CA VAL A 66 -3.59 2.45 -9.25
C VAL A 66 -2.93 2.97 -10.52
N LYS A 67 -3.03 2.19 -11.60
CA LYS A 67 -2.52 2.61 -12.91
C LYS A 67 -3.15 3.96 -13.22
N LYS A 68 -2.34 5.01 -13.38
CA LYS A 68 -2.82 6.27 -13.98
C LYS A 68 -3.42 5.87 -15.32
N GLY A 69 -4.74 5.95 -15.45
CA GLY A 69 -5.37 5.97 -16.77
C GLY A 69 -4.59 6.99 -17.59
N GLY A 70 -4.15 6.58 -18.78
CA GLY A 70 -3.45 7.47 -19.70
C GLY A 70 -4.33 8.68 -19.97
N GLY A 71 -4.05 9.77 -19.26
CA GLY A 71 -4.52 11.09 -19.62
C GLY A 71 -3.70 11.52 -20.83
N GLY A 72 -4.15 11.09 -22.01
CA GLY A 72 -3.73 11.67 -23.27
C GLY A 72 -3.95 13.17 -23.21
N ARG A 73 -2.90 13.90 -23.56
CA ARG A 73 -2.99 15.31 -23.95
C ARG A 73 -3.72 15.41 -25.28
#